data_AF-A0A4R6P4K6-F1
#
_entry.id   AF-A0A4R6P4K6-F1
#
_cell.length_a   1.000
_cell.length_b   1.000
_cell.length_c   1.000
_cell.angle_alpha   90.00
_cell.angle_beta   90.00
_cell.angle_gamma   90.00
#
_symmetry.space_group_name_H-M   'P 1'
#
loop_
_entity.id
_entity.type
_entity.pdbx_description
1 polymer ?
#
loop_
_entity_poly.entity_id
_entity_poly.type
_entity_poly.pdbx_seq_one_letter_code
_entity_poly.pdbx_strand_id
1 'polypeptide(L)'
;MIMFDTSAIPLAPPAQISWATQRIVDGVLHAIRPHSAHGDVLRDEIHAVVTQCLELVSGAREHDVPAALRPAAARWATTGVPIETVHRLVRTGFRVHLDDHISNPPYRKNLGDVAKIMEAMQTVDATIYRVYLEVDRFVADHHGRQAVARALLSGRNASAIAREHGTPLTERYLVLSVATHSSGQKTLSPGNFVEMLEDLFTQPISALHSTLGGTVLIHGTPDTETIRHMLTRTSLIVIAIEAARDGIPAATEVGHELLDVARRLRKRPGLYHVDDLAVEYQLTRPGPGRDRLETALDAVAVDPELVTTLRVHLNNGLHRRLTAREMHIHENTVDYRLRRIYRLAGLDPRSPELITRLRAALTVREYMQAARSHRADEADGPAS
;
A
#
# COMPACT_ATOMS: atom_id res chain seq x y z
N MET A 1 -7.52 -9.55 -11.00
CA MET A 1 -8.03 -8.36 -10.31
C MET A 1 -9.47 -8.59 -9.85
N ILE A 2 -9.64 -9.25 -8.70
CA ILE A 2 -10.92 -9.25 -7.99
C ILE A 2 -10.79 -8.13 -6.97
N MET A 3 -11.34 -6.97 -7.29
CA MET A 3 -11.52 -5.89 -6.33
C MET A 3 -12.43 -6.40 -5.21
N PHE A 4 -11.91 -6.59 -4.00
CA PHE A 4 -12.76 -6.88 -2.85
C PHE A 4 -13.36 -5.56 -2.36
N ASP A 5 -14.56 -5.27 -2.85
CA ASP A 5 -15.43 -4.33 -2.18
C ASP A 5 -15.87 -4.98 -0.84
N THR A 6 -15.43 -4.39 0.27
CA THR A 6 -15.89 -4.72 1.63
C THR A 6 -17.29 -4.17 1.93
N SER A 7 -17.98 -3.59 0.95
CA SER A 7 -19.40 -3.30 1.10
C SER A 7 -20.16 -4.61 1.27
N ALA A 8 -20.73 -4.80 2.46
CA ALA A 8 -21.71 -5.84 2.71
C ALA A 8 -22.76 -5.74 1.60
N ILE A 9 -22.97 -6.83 0.86
CA ILE A 9 -24.14 -6.96 0.00
C ILE A 9 -25.33 -6.59 0.88
N PRO A 10 -26.18 -5.62 0.51
CA PRO A 10 -27.37 -5.32 1.29
C PRO A 10 -28.19 -6.60 1.35
N LEU A 11 -28.18 -7.24 2.53
CA LEU A 11 -28.97 -8.40 2.84
C LEU A 11 -30.43 -8.00 2.60
N ALA A 12 -31.01 -8.51 1.51
CA ALA A 12 -32.46 -8.47 1.37
C ALA A 12 -33.06 -9.11 2.64
N PRO A 13 -34.14 -8.57 3.21
CA PRO A 13 -34.79 -9.19 4.35
C PRO A 13 -35.11 -10.65 3.98
N PRO A 14 -34.86 -11.61 4.88
CA PRO A 14 -34.99 -13.02 4.55
C PRO A 14 -36.40 -13.26 4.01
N ALA A 15 -36.50 -13.64 2.73
CA ALA A 15 -37.72 -14.21 2.20
C ALA A 15 -38.11 -15.36 3.14
N GLN A 16 -39.40 -15.47 3.51
CA GLN A 16 -39.90 -16.45 4.48
C GLN A 16 -39.22 -17.81 4.26
N ILE A 17 -38.27 -18.10 5.15
CA ILE A 17 -37.42 -19.27 5.07
C ILE A 17 -38.34 -20.46 5.35
N SER A 18 -38.46 -21.38 4.39
CA SER A 18 -39.25 -22.61 4.56
C SER A 18 -38.78 -23.36 5.80
N TRP A 19 -39.71 -23.94 6.57
CA TRP A 19 -39.43 -24.77 7.75
C TRP A 19 -38.37 -25.86 7.49
N ALA A 20 -38.30 -26.34 6.25
CA ALA A 20 -37.29 -27.27 5.77
C ALA A 20 -35.88 -26.68 5.89
N THR A 21 -35.68 -25.47 5.36
CA THR A 21 -34.43 -24.67 5.46
C THR A 21 -34.02 -24.43 6.92
N GLN A 22 -34.98 -24.22 7.82
CA GLN A 22 -34.71 -24.00 9.25
C GLN A 22 -34.23 -25.29 9.96
N ARG A 23 -34.70 -26.46 9.52
CA ARG A 23 -34.17 -27.78 9.91
C ARG A 23 -32.76 -28.04 9.37
N ILE A 24 -32.44 -27.55 8.16
CA ILE A 24 -31.08 -27.59 7.59
C ILE A 24 -30.12 -26.82 8.49
N VAL A 25 -30.55 -25.64 8.94
CA VAL A 25 -29.82 -24.77 9.87
C VAL A 25 -29.52 -25.50 11.17
N ASP A 26 -30.51 -26.07 11.85
CA ASP A 26 -30.31 -26.74 13.14
C ASP A 26 -29.37 -27.98 13.07
N GLY A 27 -29.41 -28.73 11.97
CA GLY A 27 -28.52 -29.89 11.77
C GLY A 27 -27.05 -29.53 11.50
N VAL A 28 -26.81 -28.40 10.83
CA VAL A 28 -25.48 -27.84 10.58
C VAL A 28 -24.89 -27.22 11.85
N LEU A 29 -25.73 -26.55 12.66
CA LEU A 29 -25.38 -25.89 13.91
C LEU A 29 -24.83 -26.86 14.98
N HIS A 30 -25.29 -28.12 14.99
CA HIS A 30 -24.88 -29.11 15.98
C HIS A 30 -23.46 -29.68 15.75
N ALA A 31 -22.90 -29.51 14.55
CA ALA A 31 -21.63 -30.13 14.14
C ALA A 31 -20.39 -29.24 14.32
N ILE A 32 -20.54 -27.97 14.71
CA ILE A 32 -19.45 -26.98 14.78
C ILE A 32 -19.31 -26.47 16.22
N ARG A 33 -18.13 -26.63 16.84
CA ARG A 33 -17.85 -26.05 18.16
C ARG A 33 -17.68 -24.52 18.04
N PRO A 34 -18.28 -23.72 18.93
CA PRO A 34 -18.28 -22.26 18.82
C PRO A 34 -16.96 -21.68 19.32
N HIS A 35 -16.10 -21.19 18.44
CA HIS A 35 -15.03 -20.26 18.85
C HIS A 35 -14.79 -19.18 17.76
N SER A 36 -14.87 -17.92 18.22
CA SER A 36 -14.56 -16.63 17.57
C SER A 36 -15.72 -15.83 16.94
N ALA A 37 -15.66 -14.50 17.15
CA ALA A 37 -16.65 -13.49 16.78
C ALA A 37 -16.95 -13.37 15.26
N HIS A 38 -16.20 -14.07 14.41
CA HIS A 38 -16.37 -14.12 12.96
C HIS A 38 -17.18 -15.35 12.50
N GLY A 39 -17.51 -16.28 13.41
CA GLY A 39 -18.16 -17.55 13.08
C GLY A 39 -19.62 -17.43 12.65
N ASP A 40 -20.37 -16.46 13.18
CA ASP A 40 -21.79 -16.26 12.82
C ASP A 40 -21.95 -15.58 11.45
N VAL A 41 -21.07 -14.64 11.10
CA VAL A 41 -21.07 -13.97 9.77
C VAL A 41 -20.73 -14.96 8.65
N LEU A 42 -19.73 -15.82 8.87
CA LEU A 42 -19.35 -16.88 7.94
C LEU A 42 -20.46 -17.94 7.76
N ARG A 43 -21.20 -18.22 8.84
CA ARG A 43 -22.33 -19.15 8.84
C ARG A 43 -23.48 -18.65 7.97
N ASP A 44 -23.87 -17.38 8.12
CA ASP A 44 -24.95 -16.77 7.34
C ASP A 44 -24.57 -16.66 5.86
N GLU A 45 -23.30 -16.41 5.57
CA GLU A 45 -22.78 -16.30 4.20
C GLU A 45 -22.71 -17.66 3.49
N ILE A 46 -22.23 -18.72 4.16
CA ILE A 46 -22.27 -20.09 3.61
C ILE A 46 -23.72 -20.56 3.41
N HIS A 47 -24.62 -20.22 4.34
CA HIS A 47 -26.04 -20.51 4.23
C HIS A 47 -26.68 -19.85 2.99
N ALA A 48 -26.42 -18.56 2.77
CA ALA A 48 -26.93 -17.82 1.62
C ALA A 48 -26.44 -18.44 0.29
N VAL A 49 -25.17 -18.85 0.24
CA VAL A 49 -24.57 -19.45 -0.95
C VAL A 49 -25.13 -20.83 -1.25
N VAL A 50 -25.28 -21.70 -0.24
CA VAL A 50 -25.91 -23.03 -0.43
C VAL A 50 -27.35 -22.87 -0.89
N THR A 51 -28.10 -21.95 -0.28
CA THR A 51 -29.50 -21.66 -0.67
C THR A 51 -29.59 -21.19 -2.12
N GLN A 52 -28.72 -20.26 -2.54
CA GLN A 52 -28.64 -19.82 -3.93
C GLN A 52 -28.30 -20.98 -4.89
N CYS A 53 -27.38 -21.86 -4.52
CA CYS A 53 -27.03 -23.02 -5.37
C CYS A 53 -28.21 -23.97 -5.56
N LEU A 54 -29.03 -24.16 -4.52
CA LEU A 54 -30.21 -25.04 -4.55
C LEU A 54 -31.41 -24.40 -5.27
N GLU A 55 -31.60 -23.08 -5.16
CA GLU A 55 -32.57 -22.31 -5.96
C GLU A 55 -32.28 -22.41 -7.47
N LEU A 56 -31.00 -22.52 -7.84
CA LEU A 56 -30.58 -22.69 -9.23
C LEU A 56 -30.87 -24.09 -9.78
N VAL A 57 -30.67 -25.13 -8.97
CA VAL A 57 -30.98 -26.53 -9.31
C VAL A 57 -32.48 -26.76 -9.52
N SER A 58 -33.30 -26.08 -8.74
CA SER A 58 -34.76 -26.14 -8.82
C SER A 58 -35.35 -25.33 -9.99
N GLY A 59 -34.50 -24.64 -10.78
CA GLY A 59 -34.92 -23.84 -11.94
C GLY A 59 -35.54 -22.49 -11.58
N ALA A 60 -35.37 -22.01 -10.35
CA ALA A 60 -35.97 -20.76 -9.88
C ALA A 60 -35.20 -19.50 -10.33
N ARG A 61 -33.96 -19.64 -10.81
CA ARG A 61 -33.12 -18.55 -11.33
C ARG A 61 -32.20 -19.04 -12.47
N GLU A 62 -31.88 -18.15 -13.42
CA GLU A 62 -30.85 -18.36 -14.45
C GLU A 62 -29.56 -17.60 -14.06
N HIS A 63 -28.77 -18.10 -13.11
CA HIS A 63 -27.44 -17.52 -12.80
C HIS A 63 -26.35 -18.60 -12.79
N ASP A 64 -25.15 -18.21 -13.21
CA ASP A 64 -23.95 -19.05 -13.19
C ASP A 64 -23.47 -19.26 -11.73
N VAL A 65 -23.76 -20.44 -11.16
CA VAL A 65 -23.40 -20.84 -9.79
C VAL A 65 -21.93 -20.52 -9.45
N PRO A 66 -20.93 -20.87 -10.30
CA PRO A 66 -19.54 -20.47 -10.13
C PRO A 66 -19.29 -18.98 -9.92
N ALA A 67 -19.98 -18.11 -10.66
CA ALA A 67 -19.74 -16.67 -10.62
C ALA A 67 -20.20 -16.04 -9.30
N ALA A 68 -21.33 -16.51 -8.75
CA ALA A 68 -21.87 -16.04 -7.48
C ALA A 68 -21.06 -16.52 -6.26
N LEU A 69 -20.54 -17.75 -6.33
CA LEU A 69 -19.79 -18.41 -5.24
C LEU A 69 -18.35 -17.91 -5.10
N ARG A 70 -17.71 -17.52 -6.21
CA ARG A 70 -16.29 -17.15 -6.24
C ARG A 70 -15.89 -16.04 -5.24
N PRO A 71 -16.60 -14.90 -5.12
CA PRO A 71 -16.24 -13.85 -4.16
C PRO A 71 -16.28 -14.32 -2.70
N ALA A 72 -17.29 -15.12 -2.33
CA ALA A 72 -17.43 -15.66 -0.97
C ALA A 72 -16.32 -16.67 -0.65
N ALA A 73 -16.09 -17.63 -1.56
CA ALA A 73 -15.01 -18.62 -1.40
C ALA A 73 -13.62 -17.96 -1.27
N ALA A 74 -13.37 -16.89 -2.02
CA ALA A 74 -12.10 -16.16 -1.95
C ALA A 74 -11.94 -15.43 -0.62
N ARG A 75 -13.00 -14.80 -0.09
CA ARG A 75 -12.98 -14.21 1.25
C ARG A 75 -12.64 -15.24 2.31
N TRP A 76 -13.32 -16.39 2.31
CA TRP A 76 -13.09 -17.45 3.30
C TRP A 76 -11.64 -17.94 3.28
N ALA A 77 -11.11 -18.21 2.09
CA ALA A 77 -9.72 -18.63 1.90
C ALA A 77 -8.73 -17.55 2.41
N THR A 78 -8.97 -16.28 2.08
CA THR A 78 -8.10 -15.16 2.50
C THR A 78 -8.17 -14.91 4.01
N THR A 79 -9.31 -15.22 4.64
CA THR A 79 -9.51 -15.12 6.10
C THR A 79 -8.91 -16.33 6.84
N GLY A 80 -8.42 -17.33 6.10
CA GLY A 80 -7.77 -18.52 6.66
C GLY A 80 -8.73 -19.60 7.14
N VAL A 81 -9.97 -19.63 6.63
CA VAL A 81 -10.91 -20.70 6.97
C VAL A 81 -10.46 -22.01 6.31
N PRO A 82 -10.37 -23.14 7.04
CA PRO A 82 -9.93 -24.40 6.43
C PRO A 82 -10.91 -24.90 5.37
N ILE A 83 -10.40 -25.36 4.23
CA ILE A 83 -11.22 -25.85 3.11
C ILE A 83 -12.11 -27.03 3.52
N GLU A 84 -11.63 -27.90 4.42
CA GLU A 84 -12.37 -29.04 4.95
C GLU A 84 -13.61 -28.59 5.75
N THR A 85 -13.54 -27.41 6.35
CA THR A 85 -14.67 -26.81 7.08
C THR A 85 -15.74 -26.36 6.09
N VAL A 86 -15.35 -25.60 5.06
CA VAL A 86 -16.28 -25.13 4.02
C VAL A 86 -16.91 -26.32 3.29
N HIS A 87 -16.12 -27.32 2.90
CA HIS A 87 -16.59 -28.48 2.18
C HIS A 87 -17.62 -29.29 2.98
N ARG A 88 -17.35 -29.50 4.28
CA ARG A 88 -18.28 -30.19 5.19
C ARG A 88 -19.61 -29.46 5.29
N LEU A 89 -19.58 -28.14 5.39
CA LEU A 89 -20.79 -27.32 5.52
C LEU A 89 -21.65 -27.37 4.27
N VAL A 90 -21.02 -27.17 3.10
CA VAL A 90 -21.69 -27.27 1.81
C VAL A 90 -22.34 -28.64 1.62
N ARG A 91 -21.59 -29.74 1.85
CA ARG A 91 -22.13 -31.11 1.74
C ARG A 91 -23.28 -31.36 2.70
N THR A 92 -23.21 -30.82 3.91
CA THR A 92 -24.31 -30.96 4.89
C THR A 92 -25.56 -30.27 4.37
N GLY A 93 -25.44 -29.04 3.83
CA GLY A 93 -26.57 -28.32 3.25
C GLY A 93 -27.22 -29.04 2.07
N PHE A 94 -26.42 -29.55 1.12
CA PHE A 94 -26.91 -30.36 0.00
C PHE A 94 -27.60 -31.66 0.46
N ARG A 95 -27.04 -32.35 1.47
CA ARG A 95 -27.64 -33.57 2.03
C ARG A 95 -29.02 -33.30 2.61
N VAL A 96 -29.17 -32.26 3.44
CA VAL A 96 -30.49 -32.00 4.04
C VAL A 96 -31.51 -31.58 2.98
N HIS A 97 -31.10 -30.84 1.95
CA HIS A 97 -31.98 -30.54 0.83
C HIS A 97 -32.43 -31.80 0.07
N LEU A 98 -31.51 -32.74 -0.15
CA LEU A 98 -31.84 -34.03 -0.74
C LEU A 98 -32.83 -34.82 0.15
N ASP A 99 -32.61 -34.85 1.46
CA ASP A 99 -33.50 -35.52 2.42
C ASP A 99 -34.91 -34.90 2.42
N ASP A 100 -35.01 -33.57 2.34
CA ASP A 100 -36.30 -32.85 2.24
C ASP A 100 -37.01 -33.15 0.91
N HIS A 101 -36.26 -33.14 -0.20
CA HIS A 101 -36.78 -33.48 -1.52
C HIS A 101 -37.32 -34.92 -1.58
N ILE A 102 -36.68 -35.86 -0.89
CA ILE A 102 -37.14 -37.26 -0.79
C ILE A 102 -38.38 -37.40 0.11
N SER A 103 -38.53 -36.53 1.12
CA SER A 103 -39.56 -36.67 2.17
C SER A 103 -40.93 -36.05 1.83
N ASN A 104 -41.05 -35.26 0.76
CA ASN A 104 -42.29 -34.54 0.39
C ASN A 104 -42.97 -35.09 -0.90
N PRO A 105 -44.19 -35.66 -0.84
CA PRO A 105 -44.95 -36.09 -2.02
C PRO A 105 -45.69 -34.92 -2.72
N PRO A 106 -45.86 -34.95 -4.08
CA PRO A 106 -45.86 -36.14 -4.92
C PRO A 106 -44.71 -36.15 -5.94
N TYR A 107 -43.51 -36.60 -5.55
CA TYR A 107 -42.45 -36.88 -6.54
C TYR A 107 -42.51 -38.34 -7.00
N ARG A 108 -43.15 -38.56 -8.15
CA ARG A 108 -42.88 -39.71 -9.00
C ARG A 108 -41.44 -39.60 -9.52
N LYS A 109 -40.55 -40.51 -9.09
CA LYS A 109 -39.34 -40.99 -9.79
C LYS A 109 -38.72 -40.05 -10.86
N ASN A 110 -38.26 -38.86 -10.50
CA ASN A 110 -37.40 -38.08 -11.39
C ASN A 110 -35.94 -38.24 -10.95
N LEU A 111 -35.27 -39.29 -11.43
CA LEU A 111 -33.80 -39.39 -11.32
C LEU A 111 -33.10 -38.12 -11.84
N GLY A 112 -33.75 -37.38 -12.74
CA GLY A 112 -33.26 -36.10 -13.25
C GLY A 112 -33.02 -35.04 -12.19
N ASP A 113 -33.82 -34.96 -11.13
CA ASP A 113 -33.66 -33.90 -10.12
C ASP A 113 -32.57 -34.27 -9.11
N VAL A 114 -32.45 -35.54 -8.75
CA VAL A 114 -31.29 -36.06 -7.99
C VAL A 114 -30.00 -35.88 -8.78
N ALA A 115 -30.02 -36.15 -10.10
CA ALA A 115 -28.88 -35.94 -10.98
C ALA A 115 -28.46 -34.46 -11.02
N LYS A 116 -29.40 -33.52 -11.15
CA LYS A 116 -29.12 -32.07 -11.11
C LYS A 116 -28.56 -31.62 -9.76
N ILE A 117 -29.09 -32.14 -8.64
CA ILE A 117 -28.56 -31.84 -7.29
C ILE A 117 -27.10 -32.31 -7.18
N MET A 118 -26.80 -33.52 -7.64
CA MET A 118 -25.44 -34.05 -7.64
C MET A 118 -24.50 -33.25 -8.55
N GLU A 119 -24.96 -32.84 -9.74
CA GLU A 119 -24.20 -32.01 -10.68
C GLU A 119 -23.89 -30.62 -10.10
N ALA A 120 -24.86 -30.00 -9.44
CA ALA A 120 -24.63 -28.73 -8.75
C ALA A 120 -23.69 -28.88 -7.56
N MET A 121 -23.79 -29.95 -6.78
CA MET A 121 -22.84 -30.23 -5.70
C MET A 121 -21.41 -30.37 -6.26
N GLN A 122 -21.22 -31.11 -7.36
CA GLN A 122 -19.91 -31.23 -8.02
C GLN A 122 -19.40 -29.87 -8.53
N THR A 123 -20.28 -29.05 -9.11
CA THR A 123 -19.95 -27.71 -9.61
C THR A 123 -19.50 -26.77 -8.48
N VAL A 124 -20.22 -26.80 -7.36
CA VAL A 124 -19.90 -26.02 -6.16
C VAL A 124 -18.57 -26.47 -5.55
N ASP A 125 -18.39 -27.79 -5.35
CA ASP A 125 -17.15 -28.36 -4.83
C ASP A 125 -15.96 -27.95 -5.72
N ALA A 126 -16.04 -28.18 -7.03
CA ALA A 126 -14.98 -27.83 -7.97
C ALA A 126 -14.66 -26.33 -7.96
N THR A 127 -15.67 -25.46 -7.82
CA THR A 127 -15.48 -24.02 -7.73
C THR A 127 -14.75 -23.63 -6.44
N ILE A 128 -15.16 -24.17 -5.29
CA ILE A 128 -14.52 -23.89 -3.99
C ILE A 128 -13.06 -24.35 -4.02
N TYR A 129 -12.80 -25.59 -4.45
CA TYR A 129 -11.43 -26.11 -4.57
C TYR A 129 -10.57 -25.21 -5.47
N ARG A 130 -11.08 -24.80 -6.64
CA ARG A 130 -10.33 -23.93 -7.56
C ARG A 130 -10.00 -22.59 -6.91
N VAL A 131 -10.97 -21.94 -6.24
CA VAL A 131 -10.75 -20.64 -5.60
C VAL A 131 -9.76 -20.74 -4.44
N TYR A 132 -9.84 -21.79 -3.63
CA TYR A 132 -8.89 -22.03 -2.55
C TYR A 132 -7.46 -22.28 -3.07
N LEU A 133 -7.31 -23.08 -4.14
CA LEU A 133 -6.01 -23.29 -4.78
C LEU A 133 -5.47 -22.01 -5.43
N GLU A 134 -6.33 -21.17 -5.99
CA GLU A 134 -5.97 -19.85 -6.52
C GLU A 134 -5.42 -18.95 -5.40
N VAL A 135 -6.11 -18.88 -4.25
CA VAL A 135 -5.68 -18.08 -3.10
C VAL A 135 -4.40 -18.63 -2.46
N ASP A 136 -4.28 -19.94 -2.26
CA ASP A 136 -3.08 -20.55 -1.69
C ASP A 136 -1.85 -20.33 -2.58
N ARG A 137 -2.02 -20.50 -3.90
CA ARG A 137 -0.96 -20.18 -4.88
C ARG A 137 -0.60 -18.70 -4.85
N PHE A 138 -1.59 -17.81 -4.75
CA PHE A 138 -1.35 -16.37 -4.65
C PHE A 138 -0.57 -16.00 -3.37
N VAL A 139 -0.95 -16.58 -2.24
CA VAL A 139 -0.26 -16.38 -0.95
C VAL A 139 1.17 -16.94 -1.00
N ALA A 140 1.36 -18.14 -1.55
CA ALA A 140 2.68 -18.75 -1.72
C ALA A 140 3.60 -17.94 -2.66
N ASP A 141 3.06 -17.46 -3.78
CA ASP A 141 3.74 -16.58 -4.74
C ASP A 141 4.12 -15.24 -4.09
N HIS A 142 3.20 -14.62 -3.35
CA HIS A 142 3.47 -13.39 -2.59
C HIS A 142 4.56 -13.60 -1.52
N HIS A 143 4.49 -14.69 -0.74
CA HIS A 143 5.53 -15.04 0.22
C HIS A 143 6.89 -15.29 -0.45
N GLY A 144 6.90 -15.98 -1.60
CA GLY A 144 8.10 -16.21 -2.39
C GLY A 144 8.73 -14.92 -2.88
N ARG A 145 7.93 -14.01 -3.45
CA ARG A 145 8.39 -12.66 -3.85
C ARG A 145 8.91 -11.85 -2.67
N GLN A 146 8.24 -11.92 -1.52
CA GLN A 146 8.68 -11.24 -0.30
C GLN A 146 10.00 -11.80 0.25
N ALA A 147 10.19 -13.12 0.20
CA ALA A 147 11.43 -13.78 0.59
C ALA A 147 12.59 -13.39 -0.34
N VAL A 148 12.35 -13.37 -1.66
CA VAL A 148 13.31 -12.88 -2.66
C VAL A 148 13.62 -11.40 -2.46
N ALA A 149 12.62 -10.54 -2.20
CA ALA A 149 12.82 -9.14 -1.88
C ALA A 149 13.77 -8.98 -0.68
N ARG A 150 13.50 -9.68 0.43
CA ARG A 150 14.38 -9.66 1.61
C ARG A 150 15.80 -10.11 1.28
N ALA A 151 15.95 -11.14 0.47
CA ALA A 151 17.26 -11.64 0.06
C ALA A 151 18.04 -10.60 -0.77
N LEU A 152 17.39 -10.00 -1.79
CA LEU A 152 17.98 -8.98 -2.66
C LEU A 152 18.36 -7.72 -1.87
N LEU A 153 17.47 -7.23 -1.01
CA LEU A 153 17.70 -6.04 -0.20
C LEU A 153 18.81 -6.22 0.84
N SER A 154 18.97 -7.44 1.36
CA SER A 154 20.05 -7.75 2.31
C SER A 154 21.36 -8.19 1.65
N GLY A 155 21.44 -8.21 0.32
CA GLY A 155 22.62 -8.68 -0.42
C GLY A 155 22.95 -10.15 -0.16
N ARG A 156 21.99 -10.93 0.35
CA ARG A 156 22.16 -12.37 0.64
C ARG A 156 21.90 -13.19 -0.63
N ASN A 157 22.07 -14.52 -0.54
CA ASN A 157 21.97 -15.46 -1.67
C ASN A 157 20.54 -15.55 -2.25
N ALA A 158 20.13 -14.50 -2.97
CA ALA A 158 18.83 -14.40 -3.61
C ALA A 158 18.63 -15.48 -4.67
N SER A 159 19.70 -15.99 -5.27
CA SER A 159 19.65 -17.05 -6.29
C SER A 159 19.11 -18.37 -5.74
N ALA A 160 19.50 -18.75 -4.52
CA ALA A 160 18.99 -19.96 -3.88
C ALA A 160 17.50 -19.83 -3.54
N ILE A 161 17.11 -18.71 -2.91
CA ILE A 161 15.74 -18.43 -2.49
C ILE A 161 14.81 -18.27 -3.70
N ALA A 162 15.28 -17.61 -4.76
CA ALA A 162 14.54 -17.47 -6.01
C ALA A 162 14.28 -18.82 -6.68
N ARG A 163 15.27 -19.74 -6.66
CA ARG A 163 15.11 -21.10 -7.20
C ARG A 163 14.13 -21.93 -6.36
N GLU A 164 14.18 -21.79 -5.03
CA GLU A 164 13.26 -22.47 -4.10
C GLU A 164 11.80 -22.05 -4.32
N HIS A 165 11.56 -20.76 -4.55
CA HIS A 165 10.21 -20.21 -4.76
C HIS A 165 9.79 -20.06 -6.23
N GLY A 166 10.63 -20.44 -7.18
CA GLY A 166 10.32 -20.35 -8.62
C GLY A 166 10.23 -18.92 -9.17
N THR A 167 10.82 -17.93 -8.50
CA THR A 167 10.77 -16.52 -8.90
C THR A 167 11.95 -16.20 -9.83
N PRO A 168 11.72 -15.69 -11.06
CA PRO A 168 12.80 -15.34 -11.97
C PRO A 168 13.58 -14.12 -11.46
N LEU A 169 14.92 -14.16 -11.57
CA LEU A 169 15.79 -13.03 -11.29
C LEU A 169 16.19 -12.31 -12.58
N THR A 170 16.31 -10.98 -12.50
CA THR A 170 16.76 -10.11 -13.60
C THR A 170 18.13 -9.54 -13.26
N GLU A 171 18.87 -9.02 -14.24
CA GLU A 171 20.17 -8.37 -13.99
C GLU A 171 20.02 -6.92 -13.50
N ARG A 172 18.92 -6.25 -13.90
CA ARG A 172 18.62 -4.87 -13.55
C ARG A 172 17.27 -4.75 -12.87
N TYR A 173 17.17 -3.79 -11.96
CA TYR A 173 15.98 -3.47 -11.19
C TYR A 173 15.82 -1.96 -11.07
N LEU A 174 14.56 -1.52 -11.01
CA LEU A 174 14.22 -0.21 -10.48
C LEU A 174 13.87 -0.36 -9.00
N VAL A 175 14.68 0.24 -8.14
CA VAL A 175 14.48 0.29 -6.69
C VAL A 175 13.69 1.55 -6.37
N LEU A 176 12.52 1.37 -5.76
CA LEU A 176 11.67 2.46 -5.30
C LEU A 176 11.66 2.51 -3.77
N SER A 177 12.12 3.60 -3.19
CA SER A 177 11.93 3.91 -1.77
C SER A 177 10.69 4.78 -1.62
N VAL A 178 9.68 4.30 -0.90
CA VAL A 178 8.34 4.90 -0.82
C VAL A 178 8.06 5.31 0.63
N ALA A 179 7.55 6.53 0.83
CA ALA A 179 6.97 6.93 2.10
C ALA A 179 5.70 7.75 1.92
N THR A 180 4.82 7.67 2.91
CA THR A 180 3.65 8.52 3.00
C THR A 180 4.05 9.93 3.43
N HIS A 181 3.54 10.94 2.72
CA HIS A 181 3.60 12.33 3.15
C HIS A 181 2.46 12.58 4.15
N SER A 182 2.79 13.06 5.34
CA SER A 182 1.92 13.13 6.53
C SER A 182 0.80 14.20 6.47
N SER A 183 0.37 14.63 5.27
CA SER A 183 -0.67 15.65 5.13
C SER A 183 -2.05 15.07 4.80
N GLY A 184 -2.83 14.78 5.86
CA GLY A 184 -4.29 14.98 6.02
C GLY A 184 -5.34 14.57 4.97
N GLN A 185 -4.99 14.19 3.75
CA GLN A 185 -5.93 13.68 2.73
C GLN A 185 -5.83 12.16 2.65
N LYS A 186 -6.88 11.50 2.12
CA LYS A 186 -6.95 10.04 1.88
C LYS A 186 -5.61 9.55 1.35
N THR A 187 -4.82 9.00 2.25
CA THR A 187 -3.43 8.66 1.99
C THR A 187 -3.47 7.31 1.29
N LEU A 188 -3.05 7.28 0.03
CA LEU A 188 -2.84 6.02 -0.64
C LEU A 188 -1.73 5.30 0.13
N SER A 189 -2.05 4.12 0.68
CA SER A 189 -1.08 3.34 1.45
C SER A 189 0.03 2.84 0.53
N PRO A 190 1.24 2.59 1.05
CA PRO A 190 2.29 1.92 0.28
C PRO A 190 1.86 0.54 -0.25
N GLY A 191 0.97 -0.17 0.45
CA GLY A 191 0.41 -1.44 -0.03
C GLY A 191 -0.45 -1.28 -1.27
N ASN A 192 -1.41 -0.35 -1.24
CA ASN A 192 -2.25 -0.05 -2.42
C ASN A 192 -1.41 0.48 -3.59
N PHE A 193 -0.30 1.15 -3.31
CA PHE A 193 0.66 1.57 -4.35
C PHE A 193 1.32 0.37 -5.03
N VAL A 194 1.73 -0.64 -4.26
CA VAL A 194 2.29 -1.89 -4.81
C VAL A 194 1.25 -2.60 -5.67
N GLU A 195 0.01 -2.73 -5.19
CA GLU A 195 -1.08 -3.34 -5.96
C GLU A 195 -1.34 -2.63 -7.29
N MET A 196 -1.40 -1.29 -7.29
CA MET A 196 -1.55 -0.51 -8.53
C MET A 196 -0.36 -0.71 -9.49
N LEU A 197 0.85 -0.85 -8.97
CA LEU A 197 2.02 -1.14 -9.81
C LEU A 197 1.92 -2.54 -10.40
N GLU A 198 1.45 -3.55 -9.65
CA GLU A 198 1.27 -4.93 -10.12
C GLU A 198 0.20 -5.02 -11.23
N ASP A 199 -0.85 -4.22 -11.16
CA ASP A 199 -1.88 -4.16 -12.21
C ASP A 199 -1.38 -3.44 -13.49
N LEU A 200 -0.45 -2.49 -13.34
CA LEU A 200 0.04 -1.65 -14.43
C LEU A 200 1.24 -2.25 -15.17
N PHE A 201 2.14 -2.90 -14.44
CA PHE A 201 3.38 -3.43 -14.96
C PHE A 201 3.28 -4.95 -15.12
N THR A 202 3.67 -5.44 -16.29
CA THR A 202 3.76 -6.89 -16.56
C THR A 202 5.00 -7.52 -15.91
N GLN A 203 5.97 -6.69 -15.52
CA GLN A 203 7.18 -7.12 -14.85
C GLN A 203 6.86 -7.59 -13.42
N PRO A 204 7.53 -8.66 -12.94
CA PRO A 204 7.40 -9.05 -11.54
C PRO A 204 7.76 -7.90 -10.60
N ILE A 205 6.97 -7.74 -9.54
CA ILE A 205 7.18 -6.74 -8.49
C ILE A 205 7.39 -7.46 -7.17
N SER A 206 8.46 -7.11 -6.48
CA SER A 206 8.76 -7.64 -5.15
C SER A 206 8.85 -6.48 -4.17
N ALA A 207 8.08 -6.49 -3.08
CA ALA A 207 8.00 -5.36 -2.17
C ALA A 207 8.13 -5.77 -0.70
N LEU A 208 8.77 -4.91 0.09
CA LEU A 208 8.70 -4.90 1.55
C LEU A 208 8.15 -3.56 2.00
N HIS A 209 6.96 -3.56 2.55
CA HIS A 209 6.30 -2.32 2.95
C HIS A 209 5.56 -2.47 4.28
N SER A 210 5.30 -1.31 4.87
CA SER A 210 4.46 -1.08 6.04
C SER A 210 3.44 0.00 5.68
N THR A 211 2.62 0.40 6.65
CA THR A 211 1.67 1.52 6.50
C THR A 211 2.36 2.87 6.27
N LEU A 212 3.62 3.02 6.70
CA LEU A 212 4.35 4.30 6.68
C LEU A 212 5.33 4.44 5.51
N GLY A 213 5.73 3.33 4.91
CA GLY A 213 6.68 3.31 3.81
C GLY A 213 7.15 1.91 3.47
N GLY A 214 8.03 1.80 2.47
CA GLY A 214 8.55 0.53 2.01
C GLY A 214 9.57 0.66 0.89
N THR A 215 10.11 -0.48 0.50
CA THR A 215 10.94 -0.66 -0.69
C THR A 215 10.21 -1.54 -1.69
N VAL A 216 10.12 -1.07 -2.94
CA VAL A 216 9.54 -1.83 -4.05
C VAL A 216 10.63 -2.07 -5.08
N LEU A 217 10.75 -3.32 -5.54
CA LEU A 217 11.68 -3.76 -6.56
C LEU A 217 10.88 -4.12 -7.80
N ILE A 218 11.00 -3.32 -8.86
CA ILE A 218 10.44 -3.67 -10.17
C ILE A 218 11.55 -4.32 -10.99
N HIS A 219 11.28 -5.51 -11.50
CA HIS A 219 12.24 -6.25 -12.31
C HIS A 219 12.43 -5.55 -13.67
N GLY A 220 13.66 -5.26 -14.05
CA GLY A 220 13.99 -4.54 -15.29
C GLY A 220 14.00 -3.01 -15.14
N THR A 221 13.77 -2.32 -16.25
CA THR A 221 13.78 -0.85 -16.36
C THR A 221 12.43 -0.37 -16.91
N PRO A 222 11.40 -0.28 -16.07
CA PRO A 222 10.07 0.17 -16.50
C PRO A 222 10.08 1.66 -16.88
N ASP A 223 9.06 2.10 -17.61
CA ASP A 223 8.87 3.52 -17.88
C ASP A 223 8.48 4.28 -16.60
N THR A 224 9.38 5.15 -16.16
CA THR A 224 9.20 5.97 -14.94
C THR A 224 8.16 7.08 -15.14
N GLU A 225 7.84 7.47 -16.38
CA GLU A 225 6.86 8.52 -16.63
C GLU A 225 5.44 8.06 -16.27
N THR A 226 5.14 6.80 -16.55
CA THR A 226 3.88 6.19 -16.12
C THR A 226 3.74 6.19 -14.59
N ILE A 227 4.83 5.89 -13.85
CA ILE A 227 4.86 5.96 -12.38
C ILE A 227 4.65 7.40 -11.90
N ARG A 228 5.32 8.37 -12.54
CA ARG A 228 5.19 9.80 -12.22
C ARG A 228 3.75 10.27 -12.38
N HIS A 229 3.07 9.89 -13.46
CA HIS A 229 1.68 10.25 -13.71
C HIS A 229 0.75 9.71 -12.62
N MET A 230 0.96 8.45 -12.21
CA MET A 230 0.17 7.82 -11.14
C MET A 230 0.32 8.56 -9.80
N LEU A 231 1.54 8.98 -9.48
CA LEU A 231 1.84 9.67 -8.23
C LEU A 231 1.20 11.06 -8.11
N THR A 232 0.80 11.70 -9.22
CA THR A 232 0.14 13.03 -9.20
C THR A 232 -1.14 13.07 -8.36
N ARG A 233 -1.79 11.93 -8.15
CA ARG A 233 -3.04 11.78 -7.40
C ARG A 233 -2.84 11.20 -6.00
N THR A 234 -1.59 11.12 -5.54
CA THR A 234 -1.21 10.48 -4.28
C THR A 234 -0.49 11.45 -3.35
N SER A 235 -0.43 11.10 -2.07
CA SER A 235 0.40 11.77 -1.08
C SER A 235 1.75 11.05 -0.87
N LEU A 236 2.24 10.31 -1.86
CA LEU A 236 3.49 9.56 -1.72
C LEU A 236 4.70 10.36 -2.21
N ILE A 237 5.81 10.25 -1.48
CA ILE A 237 7.13 10.59 -2.00
C ILE A 237 7.81 9.28 -2.37
N VAL A 238 8.30 9.19 -3.60
CA VAL A 238 8.99 8.02 -4.13
C VAL A 238 10.34 8.42 -4.67
N ILE A 239 11.40 7.78 -4.20
CA ILE A 239 12.75 7.87 -4.78
C ILE A 239 12.98 6.67 -5.68
N ALA A 240 13.40 6.91 -6.92
CA ALA A 240 13.63 5.87 -7.92
C ALA A 240 15.10 5.80 -8.33
N ILE A 241 15.70 4.62 -8.15
CA ILE A 241 17.11 4.35 -8.47
C ILE A 241 17.20 3.07 -9.29
N GLU A 242 17.78 3.15 -10.48
CA GLU A 242 18.13 1.96 -11.24
C GLU A 242 19.41 1.32 -10.69
N ALA A 243 19.37 0.01 -10.51
CA ALA A 243 20.50 -0.75 -10.00
C ALA A 243 20.67 -2.10 -10.72
N ALA A 244 21.93 -2.53 -10.86
CA ALA A 244 22.22 -3.94 -11.11
C ALA A 244 21.88 -4.76 -9.85
N ARG A 245 21.68 -6.07 -10.01
CA ARG A 245 21.25 -6.96 -8.91
C ARG A 245 22.13 -6.88 -7.67
N ASP A 246 23.44 -6.86 -7.85
CA ASP A 246 24.44 -6.73 -6.79
C ASP A 246 24.46 -5.34 -6.13
N GLY A 247 24.03 -4.31 -6.86
CA GLY A 247 23.89 -2.94 -6.39
C GLY A 247 22.58 -2.63 -5.66
N ILE A 248 21.62 -3.55 -5.59
CA ILE A 248 20.32 -3.33 -4.93
C ILE A 248 20.46 -2.87 -3.47
N PRO A 249 21.33 -3.49 -2.62
CA PRO A 249 21.48 -3.04 -1.23
C PRO A 249 21.93 -1.58 -1.13
N ALA A 250 22.94 -1.19 -1.91
CA ALA A 250 23.45 0.18 -1.92
C ALA A 250 22.42 1.18 -2.46
N ALA A 251 21.71 0.82 -3.54
CA ALA A 251 20.62 1.64 -4.08
C ALA A 251 19.47 1.81 -3.08
N THR A 252 19.17 0.77 -2.30
CA THR A 252 18.15 0.81 -1.25
C THR A 252 18.57 1.79 -0.15
N GLU A 253 19.81 1.70 0.33
CA GLU A 253 20.34 2.60 1.35
C GLU A 253 20.27 4.06 0.88
N VAL A 254 20.85 4.36 -0.29
CA VAL A 254 20.82 5.71 -0.89
C VAL A 254 19.39 6.18 -1.11
N GLY A 255 18.49 5.32 -1.58
CA GLY A 255 17.08 5.63 -1.80
C GLY A 255 16.35 6.04 -0.51
N HIS A 256 16.61 5.37 0.60
CA HIS A 256 16.01 5.73 1.90
C HIS A 256 16.64 6.98 2.51
N GLU A 257 17.95 7.18 2.35
CA GLU A 257 18.58 8.44 2.77
C GLU A 257 18.02 9.65 2.00
N LEU A 258 17.87 9.52 0.68
CA LEU A 258 17.23 10.54 -0.16
C LEU A 258 15.76 10.75 0.21
N LEU A 259 15.04 9.69 0.57
CA LEU A 259 13.66 9.78 1.03
C LEU A 259 13.56 10.54 2.36
N ASP A 260 14.49 10.32 3.29
CA ASP A 260 14.59 11.09 4.53
C ASP A 260 14.90 12.57 4.25
N VAL A 261 15.83 12.86 3.34
CA VAL A 261 16.12 14.24 2.88
C VAL A 261 14.86 14.90 2.31
N ALA A 262 14.16 14.23 1.40
CA ALA A 262 12.95 14.75 0.77
C ALA A 262 11.84 15.04 1.80
N ARG A 263 11.64 14.13 2.77
CA ARG A 263 10.65 14.30 3.84
C ARG A 263 10.99 15.45 4.77
N ARG A 264 12.24 15.53 5.25
CA ARG A 264 12.67 16.59 6.19
C ARG A 264 12.63 17.97 5.55
N LEU A 265 12.96 18.06 4.26
CA LEU A 265 12.86 19.29 3.48
C LEU A 265 11.45 19.55 2.94
N ARG A 266 10.45 18.73 3.33
CA ARG A 266 9.03 18.89 2.98
C ARG A 266 8.82 19.04 1.46
N LYS A 267 9.56 18.24 0.68
CA LYS A 267 9.36 18.15 -0.77
C LYS A 267 7.93 17.69 -1.05
N ARG A 268 7.37 18.14 -2.17
CA ARG A 268 6.01 17.77 -2.56
C ARG A 268 5.93 16.27 -2.86
N PRO A 269 4.77 15.62 -2.66
CA PRO A 269 4.53 14.27 -3.18
C PRO A 269 4.90 14.17 -4.67
N GLY A 270 5.46 13.04 -5.08
CA GLY A 270 5.93 12.82 -6.44
C GLY A 270 7.09 11.82 -6.54
N LEU A 271 7.53 11.62 -7.79
CA LEU A 271 8.68 10.79 -8.14
C LEU A 271 9.95 11.65 -8.23
N TYR A 272 10.99 11.24 -7.54
CA TYR A 272 12.30 11.88 -7.56
C TYR A 272 13.38 10.86 -7.93
N HIS A 273 14.35 11.31 -8.71
CA HIS A 273 15.60 10.62 -8.97
C HIS A 273 16.72 11.21 -8.11
N VAL A 274 17.89 10.56 -8.14
CA VAL A 274 19.09 11.06 -7.45
C VAL A 274 19.42 12.49 -7.91
N ASP A 275 19.33 12.77 -9.20
CA ASP A 275 19.67 14.08 -9.78
C ASP A 275 18.76 15.21 -9.28
N ASP A 276 17.51 14.90 -8.94
CA ASP A 276 16.54 15.89 -8.43
C ASP A 276 16.87 16.37 -7.00
N LEU A 277 17.68 15.60 -6.27
CA LEU A 277 17.99 15.81 -4.85
C LEU A 277 19.49 15.78 -4.55
N ALA A 278 20.35 15.68 -5.57
CA ALA A 278 21.78 15.44 -5.41
C ALA A 278 22.46 16.51 -4.55
N VAL A 279 22.08 17.78 -4.71
CA VAL A 279 22.66 18.89 -3.95
C VAL A 279 22.25 18.81 -2.48
N GLU A 280 20.95 18.70 -2.20
CA GLU A 280 20.44 18.58 -0.84
C GLU A 280 20.99 17.34 -0.12
N TYR A 281 21.13 16.23 -0.85
CA TYR A 281 21.73 15.01 -0.34
C TYR A 281 23.18 15.22 0.10
N GLN A 282 24.02 15.85 -0.74
CA GLN A 282 25.41 16.11 -0.38
C GLN A 282 25.54 17.14 0.76
N LEU A 283 24.70 18.17 0.79
CA LEU A 283 24.73 19.19 1.83
C LEU A 283 24.33 18.66 3.21
N THR A 284 23.49 17.62 3.26
CA THR A 284 22.97 17.06 4.52
C THR A 284 23.86 15.96 5.10
N ARG A 285 24.86 15.48 4.36
CA ARG A 285 25.82 14.49 4.84
C ARG A 285 26.67 15.05 6.01
N PRO A 286 26.88 14.27 7.08
CA PRO A 286 27.71 14.69 8.20
C PRO A 286 29.12 15.09 7.74
N GLY A 287 29.64 16.21 8.27
CA GLY A 287 31.00 16.66 7.98
C GLY A 287 31.19 18.15 8.26
N PRO A 288 32.45 18.62 8.29
CA PRO A 288 32.79 19.99 8.70
C PRO A 288 32.16 21.06 7.80
N GLY A 289 31.88 20.74 6.53
CA GLY A 289 31.16 21.63 5.62
C GLY A 289 29.70 21.84 6.05
N ARG A 290 28.99 20.76 6.39
CA ARG A 290 27.63 20.83 6.91
C ARG A 290 27.58 21.59 8.22
N ASP A 291 28.49 21.30 9.15
CA ASP A 291 28.53 21.94 10.48
C ASP A 291 28.68 23.46 10.35
N ARG A 292 29.54 23.93 9.43
CA ARG A 292 29.68 25.36 9.13
C ARG A 292 28.41 25.97 8.52
N LEU A 293 27.76 25.26 7.60
CA LEU A 293 26.52 25.71 6.97
C LEU A 293 25.36 25.78 7.96
N GLU A 294 25.29 24.85 8.92
CA GLU A 294 24.29 24.82 9.98
C GLU A 294 24.33 26.10 10.83
N THR A 295 25.53 26.54 11.20
CA THR A 295 25.73 27.75 12.03
C THR A 295 25.70 29.06 11.25
N ALA A 296 25.82 29.02 9.92
CA ALA A 296 25.97 30.22 9.08
C ALA A 296 24.79 31.20 9.16
N LEU A 297 23.60 30.72 9.55
CA LEU A 297 22.40 31.52 9.71
C LEU A 297 21.98 31.70 11.18
N ASP A 298 22.81 31.37 12.17
CA ASP A 298 22.43 31.47 13.58
C ASP A 298 22.14 32.91 14.00
N ALA A 299 22.99 33.86 13.61
CA ALA A 299 22.75 35.29 13.87
C ALA A 299 21.49 35.82 13.16
N VAL A 300 21.16 35.28 11.98
CA VAL A 300 19.93 35.61 11.25
C VAL A 300 18.70 35.04 11.98
N ALA A 301 18.83 33.82 12.51
CA ALA A 301 17.73 33.10 13.12
C ALA A 301 17.32 33.55 14.52
N VAL A 302 18.07 34.49 15.12
CA VAL A 302 17.61 35.27 16.29
C VAL A 302 16.29 35.98 15.99
N ASP A 303 16.08 36.37 14.72
CA ASP A 303 14.84 36.99 14.23
C ASP A 303 14.15 36.03 13.23
N PRO A 304 13.12 35.27 13.68
CA PRO A 304 12.44 34.27 12.84
C PRO A 304 11.81 34.85 11.56
N GLU A 305 11.48 36.14 11.55
CA GLU A 305 10.92 36.80 10.38
C GLU A 305 11.96 36.94 9.26
N LEU A 306 13.26 37.10 9.60
CA LEU A 306 14.33 37.16 8.60
C LEU A 306 14.54 35.81 7.91
N VAL A 307 14.51 34.71 8.67
CA VAL A 307 14.57 33.35 8.09
C VAL A 307 13.37 33.09 7.18
N THR A 308 12.18 33.51 7.61
CA THR A 308 10.96 33.42 6.80
C THR A 308 11.08 34.25 5.53
N THR A 309 11.57 35.49 5.61
CA THR A 309 11.82 36.32 4.42
C THR A 309 12.83 35.68 3.48
N LEU A 310 13.93 35.12 3.99
CA LEU A 310 14.91 34.44 3.16
C LEU A 310 14.30 33.24 2.42
N ARG A 311 13.56 32.38 3.14
CA ARG A 311 12.87 31.22 2.56
C ARG A 311 11.91 31.62 1.46
N VAL A 312 11.00 32.55 1.74
CA VAL A 312 9.99 33.02 0.77
C VAL A 312 10.67 33.67 -0.44
N HIS A 313 11.74 34.43 -0.22
CA HIS A 313 12.48 35.07 -1.31
C HIS A 313 13.17 34.06 -2.22
N LEU A 314 13.80 33.03 -1.66
CA LEU A 314 14.44 31.95 -2.41
C LEU A 314 13.41 31.11 -3.19
N ASN A 315 12.27 30.81 -2.59
CA ASN A 315 11.16 30.07 -3.22
C ASN A 315 10.51 30.84 -4.37
N ASN A 316 10.44 32.17 -4.25
CA ASN A 316 9.95 33.06 -5.30
C ASN A 316 11.01 33.41 -6.35
N GLY A 317 12.09 32.63 -6.49
CA GLY A 317 13.11 32.86 -7.51
C GLY A 317 13.81 34.22 -7.39
N LEU A 318 13.93 34.75 -6.17
CA LEU A 318 14.50 36.08 -5.87
C LEU A 318 13.64 37.26 -6.33
N HIS A 319 12.36 37.05 -6.65
CA HIS A 319 11.45 38.13 -7.02
C HIS A 319 10.94 38.89 -5.78
N ARG A 320 11.39 40.15 -5.63
CA ARG A 320 11.05 41.03 -4.50
C ARG A 320 9.55 41.29 -4.38
N ARG A 321 8.89 41.63 -5.49
CA ARG A 321 7.44 41.90 -5.52
C ARG A 321 6.60 40.69 -5.12
N LEU A 322 6.98 39.49 -5.61
CA LEU A 322 6.31 38.25 -5.22
C LEU A 322 6.53 37.94 -3.73
N THR A 323 7.77 38.12 -3.24
CA THR A 323 8.11 37.98 -1.82
C THR A 323 7.29 38.91 -0.94
N ALA A 324 7.22 40.20 -1.30
CA ALA A 324 6.47 41.21 -0.56
C ALA A 324 4.97 40.88 -0.51
N ARG A 325 4.40 40.45 -1.64
CA ARG A 325 3.00 40.03 -1.74
C ARG A 325 2.69 38.80 -0.89
N GLU A 326 3.50 37.75 -0.97
CA GLU A 326 3.31 36.51 -0.20
C GLU A 326 3.46 36.75 1.31
N MET A 327 4.37 37.65 1.70
CA MET A 327 4.58 38.02 3.10
C MET A 327 3.65 39.13 3.61
N HIS A 328 2.75 39.66 2.76
CA HIS A 328 1.88 40.79 3.10
C HIS A 328 2.62 42.03 3.66
N ILE A 329 3.79 42.35 3.09
CA ILE A 329 4.63 43.51 3.46
C ILE A 329 4.95 44.36 2.23
N HIS A 330 5.50 45.56 2.47
CA HIS A 330 5.98 46.43 1.39
C HIS A 330 7.35 45.96 0.83
N GLU A 331 7.61 46.18 -0.46
CA GLU A 331 8.87 45.79 -1.12
C GLU A 331 10.12 46.38 -0.43
N ASN A 332 10.06 47.64 -0.01
CA ASN A 332 11.13 48.28 0.80
C ASN A 332 11.49 47.50 2.08
N THR A 333 10.50 46.87 2.72
CA THR A 333 10.72 46.07 3.92
C THR A 333 11.46 44.78 3.58
N VAL A 334 11.15 44.14 2.43
CA VAL A 334 11.92 43.00 1.92
C VAL A 334 13.38 43.39 1.70
N ASP A 335 13.64 44.50 1.01
CA ASP A 335 15.00 44.98 0.75
C ASP A 335 15.78 45.30 2.03
N TYR A 336 15.12 45.90 3.02
CA TYR A 336 15.70 46.10 4.34
C TYR A 336 16.07 44.79 5.02
N ARG A 337 15.15 43.81 5.04
CA ARG A 337 15.39 42.49 5.64
C ARG A 337 16.50 41.73 4.94
N LEU A 338 16.55 41.73 3.61
CA LEU A 338 17.62 41.10 2.83
C LEU A 338 18.99 41.72 3.13
N ARG A 339 19.10 43.06 3.16
CA ARG A 339 20.36 43.74 3.56
C ARG A 339 20.79 43.38 4.98
N ARG A 340 19.82 43.24 5.91
CA ARG A 340 20.09 42.81 7.29
C ARG A 340 20.57 41.36 7.34
N ILE A 341 19.93 40.45 6.57
CA ILE A 341 20.33 39.04 6.46
C ILE A 341 21.78 38.93 5.97
N TYR A 342 22.16 39.64 4.89
CA TYR A 342 23.52 39.58 4.35
C TYR A 342 24.56 40.05 5.37
N ARG A 343 24.26 41.12 6.11
CA ARG A 343 25.12 41.64 7.17
C ARG A 343 25.28 40.65 8.32
N LEU A 344 24.19 40.06 8.79
CA LEU A 344 24.19 39.11 9.90
C LEU A 344 24.85 37.78 9.53
N ALA A 345 24.70 37.33 8.29
CA ALA A 345 25.36 36.13 7.76
C ALA A 345 26.84 36.36 7.37
N GLY A 346 27.33 37.60 7.42
CA GLY A 346 28.70 37.94 7.01
C GLY A 346 28.96 37.74 5.52
N LEU A 347 27.95 37.88 4.67
CA LEU A 347 28.05 37.64 3.22
C LEU A 347 28.03 38.96 2.44
N ASP A 348 28.88 39.06 1.41
CA ASP A 348 28.91 40.20 0.51
C ASP A 348 27.73 40.16 -0.47
N PRO A 349 26.84 41.18 -0.51
CA PRO A 349 25.76 41.27 -1.47
C PRO A 349 26.20 41.27 -2.94
N ARG A 350 27.47 41.59 -3.22
CA ARG A 350 28.04 41.63 -4.57
C ARG A 350 28.69 40.32 -5.01
N SER A 351 28.87 39.36 -4.08
CA SER A 351 29.47 38.07 -4.39
C SER A 351 28.51 37.23 -5.23
N PRO A 352 28.96 36.66 -6.38
CA PRO A 352 28.13 35.79 -7.19
C PRO A 352 27.73 34.50 -6.45
N GLU A 353 28.49 34.08 -5.44
CA GLU A 353 28.23 32.90 -4.62
C GLU A 353 27.18 33.12 -3.52
N LEU A 354 26.74 34.37 -3.30
CA LEU A 354 25.83 34.75 -2.21
C LEU A 354 24.60 33.86 -2.15
N ILE A 355 23.91 33.71 -3.27
CA ILE A 355 22.65 32.95 -3.35
C ILE A 355 22.90 31.47 -3.10
N THR A 356 23.98 30.91 -3.65
CA THR A 356 24.35 29.50 -3.43
C THR A 356 24.65 29.23 -1.96
N ARG A 357 25.41 30.11 -1.29
CA ARG A 357 25.71 29.99 0.14
C ARG A 357 24.46 30.11 1.00
N LEU A 358 23.59 31.08 0.71
CA LEU A 358 22.33 31.25 1.44
C LEU A 358 21.38 30.07 1.26
N ARG A 359 21.25 29.54 0.03
CA ARG A 359 20.46 28.33 -0.22
C ARG A 359 21.02 27.15 0.55
N ALA A 360 22.33 26.89 0.45
CA ALA A 360 22.96 25.78 1.14
C ALA A 360 22.79 25.86 2.66
N ALA A 361 23.02 27.03 3.26
CA ALA A 361 22.85 27.24 4.70
C ALA A 361 21.39 27.08 5.13
N LEU A 362 20.43 27.60 4.35
CA LEU A 362 19.01 27.43 4.64
C LEU A 362 18.59 25.96 4.56
N THR A 363 18.99 25.24 3.50
CA THR A 363 18.71 23.80 3.33
C THR A 363 19.24 22.98 4.50
N VAL A 364 20.50 23.17 4.89
CA VAL A 364 21.09 22.46 6.03
C VAL A 364 20.33 22.78 7.32
N ARG A 365 20.02 24.06 7.56
CA ARG A 365 19.27 24.48 8.75
C ARG A 365 17.89 23.82 8.83
N GLU A 366 17.14 23.80 7.72
CA GLU A 366 15.81 23.21 7.67
C GLU A 366 15.84 21.69 7.89
N TYR A 367 16.80 21.00 7.27
CA TYR A 367 17.03 19.58 7.50
C TYR A 367 17.32 19.28 8.98
N MET A 368 18.20 20.07 9.60
CA MET A 368 18.61 19.89 11.01
C MET A 368 17.50 20.22 12.00
N GLN A 369 16.70 21.24 11.73
CA GLN A 369 15.53 21.57 12.55
C GLN A 369 14.51 20.43 12.54
N ALA A 370 14.19 19.88 11.37
CA ALA A 370 13.29 18.74 11.25
C ALA A 370 13.82 17.52 12.04
N ALA A 371 15.13 17.25 11.98
CA ALA A 371 15.77 16.17 12.72
C ALA A 371 15.66 16.34 14.25
N ARG A 372 15.80 17.58 14.75
CA ARG A 372 15.68 17.89 16.19
C ARG A 372 14.24 17.78 16.67
N SER A 373 13.27 18.26 15.89
CA SER A 373 11.84 18.13 16.20
C SER A 373 11.42 16.66 16.31
N HIS A 374 11.88 15.81 15.39
CA HIS A 374 11.53 14.38 15.42
C HIS A 374 12.07 13.66 16.67
N ARG A 375 13.30 13.98 17.11
CA ARG A 375 13.87 13.43 18.35
C ARG A 375 13.15 13.91 19.61
N ALA A 376 12.64 15.15 19.60
CA ALA A 376 11.86 15.67 20.71
C ALA A 376 10.52 14.93 20.84
N ASP A 377 9.84 14.68 19.72
CA ASP A 377 8.59 13.91 19.68
C ASP A 377 8.78 12.44 20.12
N GLU A 378 9.93 11.83 19.80
CA GLU A 378 10.26 10.46 20.26
C GLU A 378 10.61 10.39 21.75
N ALA A 379 11.23 11.43 22.31
CA ALA A 379 11.60 11.50 23.72
C ALA A 379 10.41 11.78 24.66
N ASP A 380 9.36 12.44 24.15
CA ASP A 380 8.11 12.74 24.88
C ASP A 380 7.00 11.69 24.64
N GLY A 381 7.29 10.60 23.90
CA GLY A 381 6.38 9.48 23.73
C GLY A 381 6.11 8.77 25.06
N PRO A 382 4.90 8.22 25.31
CA PRO A 382 4.55 7.65 26.60
C PRO A 382 5.51 6.50 26.92
N ALA A 383 6.26 6.66 28.02
CA ALA A 383 6.99 5.56 28.63
C ALA A 383 5.97 4.44 28.90
N SER A 384 6.06 3.36 28.11
CA SER A 384 5.22 2.17 28.27
C SER A 384 5.61 1.37 29.49
#